data_AF-A0A521WFM7-F1
#
_entry.id   AF-A0A521WFM7-F1
#
_cell.length_a   1.000
_cell.length_b   1.000
_cell.length_c   1.000
_cell.angle_alpha   90.00
_cell.angle_beta   90.00
_cell.angle_gamma   90.00
#
_symmetry.space_group_name_H-M   'P 1'
#
loop_
_entity.id
_entity.type
_entity.pdbx_description
1 polymer ?
#
loop_
_entity_poly.entity_id
_entity_poly.type
_entity_poly.pdbx_seq_one_letter_code
_entity_poly.pdbx_strand_id
1 'polypeptide(L)'
;MAAMIRPGRGTGGSRLSTAAERWRRPGTAGAVALAVLFAGPALPQSRGERIDFLEQRMAVVERQLENQALVEMARQLAALEAEQRRLRGEVEELRHALAAAQGRQRDQYVDLDQRLRSVEERLAAASAAAEASGAEAAYQQALALMKAGRYDEAGVALNQFLASHAGHERAPNAQYWLGEVHYLQREYPAARAAFERVLSEYPEASVAGEARKRLARMTAEKH
;
A
#
# COMPACT_ATOMS: atom_id res chain seq x y z
N MET A 1 -0.94 30.19 -32.31
CA MET A 1 0.43 29.90 -31.80
C MET A 1 0.66 28.40 -31.96
N ALA A 2 0.91 27.85 -33.15
CA ALA A 2 2.08 27.97 -34.04
C ALA A 2 3.40 27.48 -33.41
N ALA A 3 3.62 26.16 -33.56
CA ALA A 3 4.87 25.41 -33.80
C ALA A 3 6.07 25.58 -32.84
N MET A 4 6.67 24.45 -32.43
CA MET A 4 7.93 23.99 -33.04
C MET A 4 8.38 22.63 -32.46
N ILE A 5 7.97 21.58 -33.15
CA ILE A 5 8.72 20.33 -33.27
C ILE A 5 10.00 20.69 -34.05
N ARG A 6 11.18 20.38 -33.50
CA ARG A 6 12.47 20.60 -34.16
C ARG A 6 13.00 19.29 -34.72
N PRO A 7 13.09 19.12 -36.06
CA PRO A 7 13.85 18.03 -36.67
C PRO A 7 15.23 18.50 -37.15
N GLY A 8 16.17 17.55 -37.18
CA GLY A 8 17.26 17.45 -38.16
C GLY A 8 18.49 18.35 -37.99
N ARG A 9 19.67 17.71 -37.92
CA ARG A 9 20.61 17.59 -39.06
C ARG A 9 21.85 16.81 -38.65
N GLY A 10 22.19 15.79 -39.42
CA GLY A 10 23.53 15.22 -39.45
C GLY A 10 24.48 16.07 -40.28
N THR A 11 25.78 15.94 -40.01
CA THR A 11 26.89 16.32 -40.90
C THR A 11 28.17 15.58 -40.50
N GLY A 12 28.84 14.97 -41.48
CA GLY A 12 30.26 14.61 -41.45
C GLY A 12 30.58 13.25 -40.80
N GLY A 13 30.91 12.18 -41.52
CA GLY A 13 31.51 12.10 -42.84
C GLY A 13 33.02 12.36 -42.75
N SER A 14 33.81 11.30 -43.03
CA SER A 14 35.27 11.25 -43.21
C SER A 14 36.08 11.23 -41.89
N ARG A 15 37.06 10.35 -41.66
CA ARG A 15 37.99 9.70 -42.59
C ARG A 15 38.43 8.33 -42.07
N LEU A 16 38.45 7.38 -43.00
CA LEU A 16 39.30 6.20 -42.99
C LEU A 16 40.76 6.68 -42.99
N SER A 17 41.57 6.19 -42.05
CA SER A 17 43.03 6.05 -42.24
C SER A 17 43.40 4.64 -41.76
N THR A 18 43.57 3.72 -42.70
CA THR A 18 44.88 3.29 -43.23
C THR A 18 45.85 2.85 -42.15
N ALA A 19 45.75 1.57 -41.79
CA ALA A 19 46.90 0.76 -41.42
C ALA A 19 46.86 -0.52 -42.28
N ALA A 20 47.15 -0.33 -43.56
CA ALA A 20 47.54 -1.39 -44.46
C ALA A 20 49.06 -1.41 -44.57
N GLU A 21 49.57 -2.62 -44.84
CA GLU A 21 50.97 -2.96 -45.13
C GLU A 21 51.79 -3.16 -43.86
N ARG A 22 52.31 -4.34 -43.57
CA ARG A 22 53.07 -5.28 -44.40
C ARG A 22 53.17 -6.50 -43.47
N TRP A 23 52.74 -7.70 -43.82
CA TRP A 23 53.60 -8.70 -44.45
C TRP A 23 52.76 -9.74 -45.18
N ARG A 24 53.36 -10.15 -46.29
CA ARG A 24 52.85 -10.95 -47.39
C ARG A 24 52.98 -12.44 -47.06
N ARG A 25 51.97 -13.21 -47.52
CA ARG A 25 51.92 -14.65 -47.84
C ARG A 25 51.54 -15.65 -46.74
N PRO A 26 50.36 -16.31 -46.84
CA PRO A 26 50.23 -17.68 -46.35
C PRO A 26 50.96 -18.59 -47.34
N GLY A 27 52.19 -18.97 -47.00
CA GLY A 27 52.86 -20.08 -47.65
C GLY A 27 52.06 -21.35 -47.34
N THR A 28 51.58 -22.02 -48.38
CA THR A 28 51.13 -23.40 -48.34
C THR A 28 52.30 -24.31 -47.93
N ALA A 29 52.50 -24.44 -46.63
CA ALA A 29 53.19 -25.56 -46.00
C ALA A 29 52.08 -26.25 -45.18
N GLY A 30 51.38 -27.26 -45.70
CA GLY A 30 51.97 -28.33 -46.49
C GLY A 30 52.95 -29.11 -45.63
N ALA A 31 52.57 -29.46 -44.39
CA ALA A 31 53.14 -30.57 -43.63
C ALA A 31 52.28 -30.77 -42.38
N VAL A 32 51.31 -31.69 -42.47
CA VAL A 32 50.83 -32.42 -41.30
C VAL A 32 52.04 -33.16 -40.75
N ALA A 33 52.79 -32.53 -39.85
CA ALA A 33 53.79 -33.21 -39.05
C ALA A 33 53.06 -33.88 -37.87
N LEU A 34 52.22 -34.88 -38.18
CA LEU A 34 51.87 -35.92 -37.23
C LEU A 34 53.03 -36.94 -37.20
N ALA A 35 54.21 -36.46 -36.86
CA ALA A 35 55.42 -37.25 -36.76
C ALA A 35 55.62 -37.70 -35.31
N VAL A 36 54.65 -38.41 -34.74
CA VAL A 36 54.89 -39.39 -33.67
C VAL A 36 53.82 -40.48 -33.78
N LEU A 37 54.12 -41.54 -34.54
CA LEU A 37 53.80 -42.96 -34.23
C LEU A 37 54.18 -43.88 -35.41
N PHE A 38 55.35 -43.68 -36.01
CA PHE A 38 56.02 -44.72 -36.78
C PHE A 38 57.50 -44.81 -36.38
N ALA A 39 57.73 -44.85 -35.06
CA ALA A 39 58.91 -45.51 -34.51
C ALA A 39 58.39 -46.80 -33.86
N GLY A 40 58.09 -47.79 -34.69
CA GLY A 40 57.89 -49.18 -34.30
C GLY A 40 58.94 -50.05 -35.01
N PRO A 41 59.30 -51.21 -34.46
CA PRO A 41 60.26 -52.12 -35.08
C PRO A 41 59.74 -52.55 -36.48
N ALA A 42 60.64 -53.14 -37.28
CA ALA A 42 60.38 -53.60 -38.65
C ALA A 42 58.92 -54.03 -38.90
N LEU A 43 58.32 -53.53 -40.00
CA LEU A 43 56.97 -53.93 -40.39
C LEU A 43 56.86 -55.46 -40.45
N PRO A 44 55.92 -56.07 -39.73
CA PRO A 44 55.81 -57.52 -39.66
C PRO A 44 55.57 -58.09 -41.06
N GLN A 45 56.44 -59.01 -41.48
CA GLN A 45 56.46 -59.53 -42.85
C GLN A 45 55.40 -60.63 -43.05
N SER A 46 54.99 -61.30 -41.98
CA SER A 46 53.94 -62.30 -42.00
C SER A 46 52.54 -61.69 -41.81
N ARG A 47 51.49 -62.45 -42.16
CA ARG A 47 50.09 -62.01 -41.95
C ARG A 47 49.68 -62.06 -40.47
N GLY A 48 50.25 -63.01 -39.70
CA GLY A 48 49.95 -63.20 -38.28
C GLY A 48 50.45 -62.07 -37.40
N GLU A 49 51.71 -61.69 -37.52
CA GLU A 49 52.31 -60.63 -36.68
C GLU A 49 51.67 -59.25 -36.90
N ARG A 50 51.10 -58.99 -38.09
CA ARG A 50 50.32 -57.78 -38.36
C ARG A 50 48.98 -57.77 -37.62
N ILE A 51 48.35 -58.93 -37.43
CA ILE A 51 47.11 -59.06 -36.67
C ILE A 51 47.40 -58.81 -35.18
N ASP A 52 48.45 -59.43 -34.64
CA ASP A 52 48.85 -59.25 -33.23
C ASP A 52 49.17 -57.78 -32.90
N PHE A 53 49.86 -57.09 -33.82
CA PHE A 53 50.15 -55.66 -33.66
C PHE A 53 48.90 -54.78 -33.69
N LEU A 54 47.93 -55.08 -34.56
CA LEU A 54 46.68 -54.35 -34.65
C LEU A 54 45.79 -54.59 -33.42
N GLU A 55 45.76 -55.81 -32.89
CA GLU A 55 45.06 -56.13 -31.65
C GLU A 55 45.65 -55.37 -30.45
N GLN A 56 46.97 -55.31 -30.32
CA GLN A 56 47.61 -54.51 -29.27
C GLN A 56 47.31 -53.01 -29.41
N ARG A 57 47.32 -52.47 -30.64
CA ARG A 57 46.99 -51.06 -30.87
C ARG A 57 45.53 -50.75 -30.59
N MET A 58 44.63 -51.65 -30.97
CA MET A 58 43.20 -51.53 -30.67
C MET A 58 42.96 -51.54 -29.16
N ALA A 59 43.58 -52.47 -28.43
CA ALA A 59 43.48 -52.53 -26.97
C ALA A 59 44.00 -51.25 -26.27
N VAL A 60 45.08 -50.65 -26.78
CA VAL A 60 45.59 -49.36 -26.27
C VAL A 60 44.61 -48.22 -26.57
N VAL A 61 44.07 -48.18 -27.79
CA VAL A 61 43.10 -47.15 -28.21
C VAL A 61 41.78 -47.28 -27.43
N GLU A 62 41.25 -48.49 -27.25
CA GLU A 62 40.06 -48.76 -26.43
C GLU A 62 40.27 -48.31 -24.99
N ARG A 63 41.39 -48.71 -24.36
CA ARG A 63 41.73 -48.29 -23.00
C ARG A 63 41.91 -46.78 -22.87
N GLN A 64 42.46 -46.14 -23.90
CA GLN A 64 42.63 -44.69 -23.93
C GLN A 64 41.30 -43.95 -24.12
N LEU A 65 40.40 -44.47 -24.97
CA LEU A 65 39.04 -43.96 -25.16
C LEU A 65 38.20 -44.13 -23.89
N GLU A 66 38.27 -45.29 -23.23
CA GLU A 66 37.62 -45.55 -21.94
C GLU A 66 38.09 -44.55 -20.87
N ASN A 67 39.40 -44.33 -20.76
CA ASN A 67 39.96 -43.36 -19.82
C ASN A 67 39.52 -41.92 -20.15
N GLN A 68 39.46 -41.54 -21.44
CA GLN A 68 39.00 -40.21 -21.86
C GLN A 68 37.51 -39.99 -21.54
N ALA A 69 36.66 -40.98 -21.79
CA ALA A 69 35.24 -40.91 -21.48
C ALA A 69 34.98 -40.76 -19.96
N LEU A 70 35.73 -41.50 -19.12
CA LEU A 70 35.64 -41.38 -17.67
C LEU A 70 36.05 -40.00 -17.16
N VAL A 71 37.11 -39.42 -17.71
CA VAL A 71 37.57 -38.06 -17.35
C VAL A 71 36.52 -37.01 -17.73
N GLU A 72 35.92 -37.13 -18.90
CA GLU A 72 34.89 -36.17 -19.34
C GLU A 72 33.63 -36.27 -18.48
N MET A 73 33.18 -37.48 -18.16
CA MET A 73 32.04 -37.70 -17.28
C MET A 73 32.32 -37.18 -15.84
N ALA A 74 33.53 -37.38 -15.33
CA ALA A 74 33.94 -36.83 -14.04
C ALA A 74 33.92 -35.29 -14.03
N ARG A 75 34.32 -34.64 -15.13
CA ARG A 75 34.19 -33.18 -15.28
C ARG A 75 32.75 -32.73 -15.29
N GLN A 76 31.86 -33.43 -15.99
CA GLN A 76 30.42 -33.13 -16.01
C GLN A 76 29.81 -33.27 -14.61
N LEU A 77 30.14 -34.33 -13.87
CA LEU A 77 29.69 -34.51 -12.49
C LEU A 77 30.18 -33.37 -11.59
N ALA A 78 31.46 -33.00 -11.68
CA ALA A 78 32.00 -31.87 -10.92
C ALA A 78 31.32 -30.53 -11.28
N ALA A 79 30.99 -30.32 -12.55
CA ALA A 79 30.24 -29.13 -13.00
C ALA A 79 28.81 -29.12 -12.45
N LEU A 80 28.10 -30.25 -12.48
CA LEU A 80 26.76 -30.38 -11.91
C LEU A 80 26.76 -30.19 -10.39
N GLU A 81 27.78 -30.69 -9.68
CA GLU A 81 27.93 -30.48 -8.24
C GLU A 81 28.24 -29.01 -7.89
N ALA A 82 29.02 -28.33 -8.72
CA ALA A 82 29.25 -26.89 -8.58
C ALA A 82 27.95 -26.11 -8.80
N GLU A 83 27.17 -26.47 -9.82
CA GLU A 83 25.89 -25.84 -10.12
C GLU A 83 24.86 -26.11 -9.02
N GLN A 84 24.80 -27.31 -8.47
CA GLN A 84 23.95 -27.63 -7.31
C GLN A 84 24.31 -26.78 -6.09
N ARG A 85 25.61 -26.57 -5.81
CA ARG A 85 26.04 -25.67 -4.73
C ARG A 85 25.64 -24.23 -5.01
N ARG A 86 25.78 -23.76 -6.26
CA ARG A 86 25.38 -22.41 -6.69
C ARG A 86 23.87 -22.20 -6.50
N LEU A 87 23.04 -23.09 -7.06
CA LEU A 87 21.59 -23.02 -6.96
C LEU A 87 21.09 -23.10 -5.52
N ARG A 88 21.72 -23.92 -4.67
CA ARG A 88 21.40 -23.94 -3.23
C ARG A 88 21.68 -22.59 -2.58
N GLY A 89 22.80 -21.94 -2.93
CA GLY A 89 23.11 -20.59 -2.47
C GLY A 89 22.05 -19.57 -2.91
N GLU A 90 21.69 -19.58 -4.19
CA GLU A 90 20.66 -18.69 -4.76
C GLU A 90 19.28 -18.92 -4.09
N VAL A 91 18.92 -20.18 -3.81
CA VAL A 91 17.67 -20.50 -3.10
C VAL A 91 17.67 -19.94 -1.69
N GLU A 92 18.77 -20.05 -0.94
CA GLU A 92 18.84 -19.47 0.40
C GLU A 92 18.77 -17.94 0.36
N GLU A 93 19.45 -17.29 -0.59
CA GLU A 93 19.37 -15.85 -0.78
C GLU A 93 17.93 -15.39 -1.10
N LEU A 94 17.27 -16.06 -2.04
CA LEU A 94 15.88 -15.76 -2.39
C LEU A 94 14.92 -16.00 -1.23
N ARG A 95 15.12 -17.06 -0.43
CA ARG A 95 14.33 -17.31 0.78
C ARG A 95 14.47 -16.18 1.78
N HIS A 96 15.69 -15.72 2.04
CA HIS A 96 15.92 -14.58 2.92
C HIS A 96 15.31 -13.29 2.39
N ALA A 97 15.46 -13.00 1.09
CA ALA A 97 14.86 -11.84 0.45
C ALA A 97 13.33 -11.85 0.56
N LEU A 98 12.71 -13.02 0.34
CA LEU A 98 11.26 -13.21 0.45
C LEU A 98 10.79 -13.00 1.89
N ALA A 99 11.45 -13.62 2.87
CA ALA A 99 11.11 -13.46 4.29
C ALA A 99 11.22 -11.98 4.72
N ALA A 100 12.26 -11.27 4.28
CA ALA A 100 12.44 -9.86 4.55
C ALA A 100 11.35 -9.00 3.88
N ALA A 101 10.96 -9.33 2.64
CA ALA A 101 9.89 -8.62 1.93
C ALA A 101 8.52 -8.84 2.60
N GLN A 102 8.22 -10.08 3.02
CA GLN A 102 7.00 -10.41 3.75
C GLN A 102 6.93 -9.70 5.11
N GLY A 103 8.07 -9.63 5.83
CA GLY A 103 8.17 -8.87 7.08
C GLY A 103 7.84 -7.39 6.87
N ARG A 104 8.51 -6.74 5.91
CA ARG A 104 8.23 -5.33 5.56
C ARG A 104 6.78 -5.11 5.15
N GLN A 105 6.19 -6.01 4.38
CA GLN A 105 4.79 -5.92 3.98
C GLN A 105 3.85 -5.97 5.19
N ARG A 106 4.09 -6.90 6.12
CA ARG A 106 3.29 -7.00 7.35
C ARG A 106 3.40 -5.72 8.19
N ASP A 107 4.60 -5.19 8.35
CA ASP A 107 4.83 -3.98 9.14
C ASP A 107 4.12 -2.77 8.51
N GLN A 108 4.13 -2.66 7.17
CA GLN A 108 3.37 -1.64 6.44
C GLN A 108 1.86 -1.77 6.62
N TYR A 109 1.31 -2.99 6.63
CA TYR A 109 -0.11 -3.20 6.90
C TYR A 109 -0.51 -2.77 8.31
N VAL A 110 0.32 -3.06 9.31
CA VAL A 110 0.07 -2.66 10.69
C VAL A 110 0.12 -1.14 10.84
N ASP A 111 1.12 -0.46 10.25
CA ASP A 111 1.19 1.01 10.24
C ASP A 111 -0.05 1.62 9.56
N LEU A 112 -0.47 1.06 8.42
CA LEU A 112 -1.63 1.56 7.69
C LEU A 112 -2.93 1.42 8.50
N ASP A 113 -3.15 0.29 9.17
CA ASP A 113 -4.31 0.08 10.04
C ASP A 113 -4.32 1.06 11.23
N GLN A 114 -3.17 1.26 11.88
CA GLN A 114 -3.03 2.26 12.96
C GLN A 114 -3.33 3.68 12.46
N ARG A 115 -2.80 4.04 11.29
CA ARG A 115 -3.04 5.37 10.68
C ARG A 115 -4.48 5.53 10.27
N LEU A 116 -5.11 4.50 9.70
CA LEU A 116 -6.52 4.53 9.32
C LEU A 116 -7.41 4.76 10.53
N ARG A 117 -7.21 3.99 11.62
CA ARG A 117 -7.94 4.20 12.89
C ARG A 117 -7.73 5.61 13.43
N SER A 118 -6.49 6.13 13.41
CA SER A 118 -6.23 7.50 13.86
C SER A 118 -6.93 8.57 13.01
N VAL A 119 -7.14 8.31 11.71
CA VAL A 119 -7.85 9.23 10.81
C VAL A 119 -9.34 9.15 11.07
N GLU A 120 -9.88 7.94 11.24
CA GLU A 120 -11.30 7.71 11.57
C GLU A 120 -11.67 8.35 12.91
N GLU A 121 -10.86 8.17 13.95
CA GLU A 121 -11.07 8.81 15.26
C GLU A 121 -11.04 10.33 15.17
N ARG A 122 -10.06 10.90 14.45
CA ARG A 122 -9.99 12.36 14.23
C ARG A 122 -11.18 12.88 13.42
N LEU A 123 -11.63 12.14 12.42
CA LEU A 123 -12.78 12.52 11.62
C LEU A 123 -14.07 12.48 12.45
N ALA A 124 -14.26 11.44 13.26
CA ALA A 124 -15.39 11.33 14.18
C ALA A 124 -15.38 12.45 15.24
N ALA A 125 -14.20 12.78 15.79
CA ALA A 125 -14.06 13.90 16.71
C ALA A 125 -14.36 15.25 16.02
N ALA A 126 -13.90 15.43 14.78
CA ALA A 126 -14.17 16.64 14.01
C ALA A 126 -15.65 16.79 13.65
N SER A 127 -16.34 15.70 13.28
CA SER A 127 -17.78 15.73 12.99
C SER A 127 -18.58 16.02 14.25
N ALA A 128 -18.26 15.40 15.38
CA ALA A 128 -18.90 15.67 16.66
C ALA A 128 -18.69 17.13 17.11
N ALA A 129 -17.49 17.67 16.95
CA ALA A 129 -17.21 19.08 17.25
C ALA A 129 -17.98 20.04 16.33
N ALA A 130 -18.10 19.71 15.03
CA ALA A 130 -18.88 20.49 14.08
C ALA A 130 -20.37 20.49 14.46
N GLU A 131 -20.94 19.33 14.77
CA GLU A 131 -22.32 19.19 15.23
C GLU A 131 -22.58 19.98 16.53
N ALA A 132 -21.70 19.86 17.53
CA ALA A 132 -21.83 20.62 18.78
C ALA A 132 -21.76 22.14 18.54
N SER A 133 -20.85 22.60 17.67
CA SER A 133 -20.76 24.02 17.33
C SER A 133 -21.99 24.54 16.57
N GLY A 134 -22.55 23.73 15.67
CA GLY A 134 -23.78 24.03 14.96
C GLY A 134 -24.99 24.10 15.90
N ALA A 135 -25.09 23.16 16.83
CA ALA A 135 -26.11 23.14 17.86
C ALA A 135 -26.04 24.40 18.75
N GLU A 136 -24.85 24.74 19.26
CA GLU A 136 -24.69 25.94 20.08
C GLU A 136 -25.04 27.21 19.29
N ALA A 137 -24.65 27.31 18.01
CA ALA A 137 -25.02 28.44 17.15
C ALA A 137 -26.54 28.58 16.97
N ALA A 138 -27.24 27.47 16.69
CA ALA A 138 -28.70 27.44 16.55
C ALA A 138 -29.41 27.85 17.85
N TYR A 139 -28.91 27.37 18.99
CA TYR A 139 -29.42 27.75 20.30
C TYR A 139 -29.23 29.26 20.59
N GLN A 140 -28.04 29.80 20.33
CA GLN A 140 -27.77 31.23 20.54
C GLN A 140 -28.60 32.12 19.61
N GLN A 141 -28.85 31.70 18.37
CA GLN A 141 -29.74 32.39 17.45
C GLN A 141 -31.17 32.48 18.01
N ALA A 142 -31.71 31.37 18.52
CA ALA A 142 -33.02 31.35 19.14
C ALA A 142 -33.12 32.31 20.34
N LEU A 143 -32.11 32.32 21.21
CA LEU A 143 -32.04 33.25 22.33
C LEU A 143 -31.93 34.72 21.90
N ALA A 144 -31.22 35.00 20.81
CA ALA A 144 -31.13 36.36 20.26
C ALA A 144 -32.50 36.87 19.79
N LEU A 145 -33.32 36.02 19.17
CA LEU A 145 -34.70 36.34 18.77
C LEU A 145 -35.58 36.65 19.99
N MET A 146 -35.46 35.87 21.06
CA MET A 146 -36.17 36.14 22.32
C MET A 146 -35.79 37.50 22.91
N LYS A 147 -34.48 37.81 22.94
CA LYS A 147 -33.99 39.12 23.44
C LYS A 147 -34.49 40.28 22.58
N ALA A 148 -34.71 40.05 21.29
CA ALA A 148 -35.30 41.02 20.37
C ALA A 148 -36.83 41.12 20.47
N GLY A 149 -37.49 40.32 21.32
CA GLY A 149 -38.95 40.27 21.45
C GLY A 149 -39.68 39.57 20.30
N ARG A 150 -38.94 38.90 19.40
CA ARG A 150 -39.48 38.19 18.23
C ARG A 150 -39.89 36.77 18.64
N TYR A 151 -40.94 36.67 19.45
CA TYR A 151 -41.33 35.43 20.11
C TYR A 151 -41.81 34.34 19.14
N ASP A 152 -42.53 34.70 18.09
CA ASP A 152 -43.00 33.73 17.08
C ASP A 152 -41.80 33.04 16.41
N GLU A 153 -40.80 33.83 16.00
CA GLU A 153 -39.60 33.32 15.34
C GLU A 153 -38.69 32.58 16.32
N ALA A 154 -38.60 33.02 17.57
CA ALA A 154 -37.87 32.31 18.61
C ALA A 154 -38.47 30.91 18.86
N GLY A 155 -39.80 30.81 18.93
CA GLY A 155 -40.50 29.52 19.08
C GLY A 155 -40.21 28.56 17.92
N VAL A 156 -40.19 29.06 16.69
CA VAL A 156 -39.79 28.27 15.51
C VAL A 156 -38.35 27.80 15.62
N ALA A 157 -37.41 28.70 15.94
CA ALA A 157 -35.99 28.37 16.06
C ALA A 157 -35.71 27.35 17.19
N LEU A 158 -36.39 27.48 18.33
CA LEU A 158 -36.28 26.52 19.44
C LEU A 158 -36.85 25.15 19.07
N ASN A 159 -38.01 25.09 18.41
CA ASN A 159 -38.57 23.83 17.92
C ASN A 159 -37.64 23.15 16.91
N GLN A 160 -37.06 23.93 15.99
CA GLN A 160 -36.09 23.41 15.03
C GLN A 160 -34.85 22.85 15.75
N PHE A 161 -34.32 23.58 16.74
CA PHE A 161 -33.21 23.10 17.56
C PHE A 161 -33.55 21.78 18.27
N LEU A 162 -34.74 21.68 18.87
CA LEU A 162 -35.17 20.46 19.57
C LEU A 162 -35.39 19.28 18.61
N ALA A 163 -35.82 19.54 17.38
CA ALA A 163 -35.97 18.52 16.36
C ALA A 163 -34.62 18.01 15.82
N SER A 164 -33.64 18.90 15.63
CA SER A 164 -32.32 18.54 15.07
C SER A 164 -31.28 18.15 16.12
N HIS A 165 -31.46 18.56 17.38
CA HIS A 165 -30.46 18.42 18.46
C HIS A 165 -31.08 17.91 19.77
N ALA A 166 -32.05 17.00 19.71
CA ALA A 166 -32.81 16.48 20.86
C ALA A 166 -31.94 15.92 22.01
N GLY A 167 -30.76 15.38 21.69
CA GLY A 167 -29.80 14.82 22.66
C GLY A 167 -28.69 15.77 23.10
N HIS A 168 -28.66 17.02 22.61
CA HIS A 168 -27.62 17.99 22.96
C HIS A 168 -27.81 18.51 24.39
N GLU A 169 -26.73 18.92 25.06
CA GLU A 169 -26.76 19.45 26.44
C GLU A 169 -27.68 20.68 26.62
N ARG A 170 -27.97 21.39 25.53
CA ARG A 170 -28.87 22.55 25.50
C ARG A 170 -30.33 22.19 25.29
N ALA A 171 -30.67 20.95 24.93
CA ALA A 171 -32.05 20.54 24.66
C ALA A 171 -33.01 20.78 25.84
N PRO A 172 -32.66 20.43 27.10
CA PRO A 172 -33.52 20.77 28.24
C PRO A 172 -33.75 22.28 28.38
N ASN A 173 -32.71 23.08 28.17
CA ASN A 173 -32.80 24.54 28.26
C ASN A 173 -33.62 25.12 27.12
N ALA A 174 -33.43 24.64 25.88
CA ALA A 174 -34.22 25.06 24.72
C ALA A 174 -35.71 24.74 24.93
N GLN A 175 -36.01 23.58 25.51
CA GLN A 175 -37.37 23.19 25.84
C GLN A 175 -38.00 24.08 26.93
N TYR A 176 -37.21 24.46 27.94
CA TYR A 176 -37.63 25.44 28.93
C TYR A 176 -37.89 26.81 28.30
N TRP A 177 -36.99 27.30 27.45
CA TRP A 177 -37.16 28.59 26.77
C TRP A 177 -38.37 28.59 25.83
N LEU A 178 -38.72 27.46 25.24
CA LEU A 178 -39.93 27.35 24.43
C LEU A 178 -41.18 27.55 25.31
N GLY A 179 -41.18 27.00 26.52
CA GLY A 179 -42.23 27.26 27.51
C GLY A 179 -42.31 28.74 27.91
N GLU A 180 -41.16 29.39 28.13
CA GLU A 180 -41.11 30.84 28.41
C GLU A 180 -41.63 31.68 27.24
N VAL A 181 -41.29 31.32 25.99
CA VAL A 181 -41.80 31.99 24.78
C VAL A 181 -43.33 31.93 24.73
N HIS A 182 -43.91 30.73 24.89
CA HIS A 182 -45.36 30.56 24.91
C HIS A 182 -46.02 31.33 26.07
N TYR A 183 -45.37 31.37 27.25
CA TYR A 183 -45.88 32.13 28.39
C TYR A 183 -45.92 33.63 28.08
N LEU A 184 -44.88 34.18 27.45
CA LEU A 184 -44.81 35.58 27.04
C LEU A 184 -45.85 35.94 25.96
N GLN A 185 -46.15 35.00 25.07
CA GLN A 185 -47.24 35.11 24.10
C GLN A 185 -48.64 34.91 24.71
N ARG A 186 -48.73 34.60 26.02
CA ARG A 186 -49.97 34.30 26.76
C ARG A 186 -50.64 32.99 26.32
N GLU A 187 -49.90 32.11 25.69
CA GLU A 187 -50.32 30.76 25.31
C GLU A 187 -50.11 29.79 26.48
N TYR A 188 -50.80 30.04 27.59
CA TYR A 188 -50.58 29.32 28.85
C TYR A 188 -50.72 27.79 28.75
N PRO A 189 -51.66 27.22 27.96
CA PRO A 189 -51.73 25.77 27.76
C PRO A 189 -50.47 25.20 27.08
N ALA A 190 -49.97 25.88 26.04
CA ALA A 190 -48.77 25.48 25.32
C ALA A 190 -47.52 25.62 26.20
N ALA A 191 -47.42 26.71 26.96
CA ALA A 191 -46.35 26.93 27.93
C ALA A 191 -46.31 25.82 29.00
N ARG A 192 -47.47 25.43 29.54
CA ARG A 192 -47.58 24.34 30.52
C ARG A 192 -47.07 23.03 29.94
N ALA A 193 -47.56 22.64 28.76
CA ALA A 193 -47.12 21.43 28.08
C ALA A 193 -45.60 21.43 27.82
N ALA A 194 -45.05 22.59 27.46
CA ALA A 194 -43.61 22.72 27.21
C ALA A 194 -42.78 22.55 28.49
N PHE A 195 -43.20 23.12 29.63
CA PHE A 195 -42.51 22.92 30.91
C PHE A 195 -42.68 21.51 31.47
N GLU A 196 -43.86 20.90 31.30
CA GLU A 196 -44.09 19.50 31.69
C GLU A 196 -43.17 18.55 30.93
N ARG A 197 -42.97 18.80 29.62
CA ARG A 197 -41.98 18.09 28.80
C ARG A 197 -40.56 18.16 29.36
N VAL A 198 -40.14 19.30 29.91
CA VAL A 198 -38.82 19.41 30.58
C VAL A 198 -38.73 18.38 31.71
N LEU A 199 -39.77 18.26 32.53
CA LEU A 199 -39.78 17.36 33.68
C LEU A 199 -39.88 15.89 33.28
N SER A 200 -40.59 15.58 32.19
CA SER A 200 -40.76 14.20 31.73
C SER A 200 -39.59 13.69 30.91
N GLU A 201 -39.04 14.51 30.00
CA GLU A 201 -37.97 14.11 29.08
C GLU A 201 -36.58 14.37 29.67
N TYR A 202 -36.45 15.37 30.55
CA TYR A 202 -35.16 15.80 31.11
C TYR A 202 -35.20 15.95 32.64
N PRO A 203 -35.60 14.90 33.40
CA PRO A 203 -35.82 14.99 34.85
C PRO A 203 -34.59 15.42 35.66
N GLU A 204 -33.39 15.04 35.20
CA GLU A 204 -32.10 15.32 35.85
C GLU A 204 -31.45 16.62 35.38
N ALA A 205 -32.05 17.33 34.42
CA ALA A 205 -31.48 18.57 33.91
C ALA A 205 -31.54 19.66 34.99
N SER A 206 -30.51 20.51 35.05
CA SER A 206 -30.45 21.62 36.00
C SER A 206 -31.66 22.57 35.89
N VAL A 207 -32.21 22.74 34.69
CA VAL A 207 -33.38 23.56 34.40
C VAL A 207 -34.72 22.91 34.83
N ALA A 208 -34.76 21.61 35.12
CA ALA A 208 -35.98 20.94 35.55
C ALA A 208 -36.51 21.52 36.88
N GLY A 209 -35.63 21.93 37.79
CA GLY A 209 -36.01 22.65 39.01
C GLY A 209 -36.74 23.96 38.72
N GLU A 210 -36.26 24.72 37.74
CA GLU A 210 -36.83 26.00 37.31
C GLU A 210 -38.19 25.80 36.62
N ALA A 211 -38.29 24.82 35.71
CA ALA A 211 -39.54 24.44 35.04
C ALA A 211 -40.63 24.06 36.05
N ARG A 212 -40.28 23.30 37.09
CA ARG A 212 -41.22 22.93 38.16
C ARG A 212 -41.74 24.15 38.93
N LYS A 213 -40.86 25.10 39.26
CA LYS A 213 -41.26 26.36 39.92
C LYS A 213 -42.18 27.18 39.02
N ARG A 214 -41.88 27.26 37.71
CA ARG A 214 -42.73 27.95 36.72
C ARG A 214 -44.12 27.34 36.63
N LEU A 215 -44.23 26.02 36.53
CA LEU A 215 -45.51 25.32 36.53
C LEU A 215 -46.32 25.59 37.79
N ALA A 216 -45.70 25.51 38.97
CA ALA A 216 -46.38 25.77 40.24
C ALA A 216 -46.89 27.23 40.33
N ARG A 217 -46.15 28.19 39.78
CA ARG A 217 -46.58 29.58 39.71
C ARG A 217 -47.77 29.75 38.74
N MET A 218 -47.72 29.14 37.56
CA MET A 218 -48.79 29.23 36.57
C MET A 218 -50.12 28.64 37.09
N THR A 219 -50.07 27.55 37.86
CA THR A 219 -51.29 26.97 38.45
C THR A 219 -51.87 27.84 39.56
N ALA A 220 -51.01 28.54 40.32
CA ALA A 220 -51.44 29.49 41.36
C ALA A 220 -52.08 30.76 40.78
N GLU A 221 -51.62 31.21 39.60
CA GLU A 221 -52.07 32.46 38.97
C GLU A 221 -53.49 32.37 38.32
N LYS A 222 -54.18 31.22 38.38
CA LYS A 222 -55.53 30.98 37.77
C LYS A 222 -55.63 31.47 36.30
N HIS A 223 -54.59 31.23 35.52
CA HIS A 223 -54.57 31.44 34.07
C HIS A 223 -55.12 30.22 33.31
#